data_AF-A0A2D9YER8-F1
#
_entry.id   AF-A0A2D9YER8-F1
#
_cell.length_a   1.000
_cell.length_b   1.000
_cell.length_c   1.000
_cell.angle_alpha   90.00
_cell.angle_beta   90.00
_cell.angle_gamma   90.00
#
_symmetry.space_group_name_H-M   'P 1'
#
loop_
_entity.id
_entity.type
_entity.pdbx_description
1 polymer ?
#
loop_
_entity_poly.entity_id
_entity_poly.type
_entity_poly.pdbx_seq_one_letter_code
_entity_poly.pdbx_strand_id
1 'polypeptide(L)'
;MHKISNNSVQKTSLSWFVWNYIKPKWGLVCLSLIFMAIEGSMLGLISYSVKELFDSVFVPQDRSSVWFVGILIFSIFSIRAIAGFLQRSLILKAGIEIVSKIQKDISAHIVDLDYEFFFKNSPGDLIERIKGDGQIIQVNFVQIVMALGRDTVSLAALLTVAFWIDWKWAIISLVGLPILIIPILLLQKFIHSISRKSRVSSARTTTLLDEAFHGVASIKLNGIEKYIKDRLNKVIDRT
;
A
#
# COMPACT_ATOMS: atom_id res chain seq x y z
N MET A 1 -16.94 -5.55 30.25
CA MET A 1 -17.49 -4.93 29.02
C MET A 1 -17.11 -3.46 29.01
N HIS A 2 -16.16 -3.02 28.19
CA HIS A 2 -16.03 -1.60 27.83
C HIS A 2 -15.33 -1.49 26.47
N LYS A 3 -16.13 -1.34 25.42
CA LYS A 3 -15.71 -1.17 24.02
C LYS A 3 -15.88 0.32 23.70
N ILE A 4 -15.08 1.19 24.31
CA ILE A 4 -15.15 2.63 24.03
C ILE A 4 -14.28 2.93 22.80
N SER A 5 -14.95 3.30 21.71
CA SER A 5 -14.54 4.26 20.68
C SER A 5 -13.05 4.36 20.33
N ASN A 6 -12.48 3.36 19.65
CA ASN A 6 -11.17 3.50 18.98
C ASN A 6 -11.25 4.37 17.70
N ASN A 7 -12.46 4.54 17.13
CA ASN A 7 -12.67 5.23 15.85
C ASN A 7 -12.62 6.78 15.95
N SER A 8 -12.91 7.37 17.11
CA SER A 8 -12.87 8.85 17.27
C SER A 8 -11.44 9.37 17.47
N VAL A 9 -10.63 8.67 18.26
CA VAL A 9 -9.22 9.02 18.54
C VAL A 9 -8.32 8.78 17.32
N GLN A 10 -8.56 7.71 16.55
CA GLN A 10 -7.86 7.49 15.27
C GLN A 10 -8.19 8.58 14.23
N LYS A 11 -9.47 9.00 14.11
CA LYS A 11 -9.87 10.03 13.15
C LYS A 11 -9.24 11.40 13.46
N THR A 12 -9.15 11.79 14.73
CA THR A 12 -8.53 13.07 15.12
C THR A 12 -7.02 13.06 14.90
N SER A 13 -6.35 11.94 15.20
CA SER A 13 -4.90 11.77 14.96
C SER A 13 -4.53 11.84 13.47
N LEU A 14 -5.29 11.16 12.62
CA LEU A 14 -5.02 11.13 11.17
C LEU A 14 -5.30 12.48 10.51
N SER A 15 -6.37 13.18 10.93
CA SER A 15 -6.67 14.52 10.45
C SER A 15 -5.60 15.54 10.85
N TRP A 16 -5.08 15.48 12.07
CA TRP A 16 -3.99 16.34 12.52
C TRP A 16 -2.72 16.12 11.70
N PHE A 17 -2.36 14.86 11.45
CA PHE A 17 -1.21 14.50 10.63
C PHE A 17 -1.32 15.06 9.20
N VAL A 18 -2.48 14.87 8.57
CA VAL A 18 -2.75 15.38 7.22
C VAL A 18 -2.64 16.90 7.17
N TRP A 19 -3.22 17.59 8.15
CA TRP A 19 -3.22 19.05 8.18
C TRP A 19 -1.85 19.66 8.46
N ASN A 20 -1.01 19.03 9.27
CA ASN A 20 0.28 19.60 9.67
C ASN A 20 1.45 19.23 8.74
N TYR A 21 1.39 18.02 8.14
CA TYR A 21 2.49 17.48 7.32
C TYR A 21 2.16 17.44 5.82
N ILE A 22 0.91 17.13 5.43
CA ILE A 22 0.53 16.98 4.01
C ILE A 22 0.09 18.32 3.39
N LYS A 23 -0.69 19.13 4.12
CA LYS A 23 -1.18 20.44 3.62
C LYS A 23 -0.08 21.38 3.09
N PRO A 24 1.09 21.52 3.74
CA PRO A 24 2.17 22.38 3.21
C PRO A 24 2.72 21.91 1.85
N LYS A 25 2.49 20.65 1.47
CA LYS A 25 2.96 20.03 0.24
C LYS A 25 1.84 19.74 -0.76
N TRP A 26 0.64 20.31 -0.53
CA TRP A 26 -0.50 20.14 -1.43
C TRP A 26 -0.25 20.61 -2.86
N GLY A 27 0.61 21.62 -3.08
CA GLY A 27 0.96 22.03 -4.45
C GLY A 27 1.57 20.89 -5.27
N LEU A 28 2.49 20.12 -4.69
CA LEU A 28 3.12 18.97 -5.35
C LEU A 28 2.12 17.82 -5.54
N VAL A 29 1.26 17.58 -4.54
CA VAL A 29 0.23 16.53 -4.60
C VAL A 29 -0.81 16.87 -5.67
N CYS A 30 -1.34 18.08 -5.69
CA CYS A 30 -2.30 18.55 -6.70
C CYS A 30 -1.71 18.52 -8.10
N LEU A 31 -0.45 18.98 -8.27
CA LEU A 31 0.22 18.89 -9.56
C LEU A 31 0.39 17.42 -10.00
N SER A 32 0.74 16.52 -9.07
CA SER A 32 0.82 15.10 -9.38
C SER A 32 -0.52 14.49 -9.77
N LEU A 33 -1.63 14.93 -9.15
CA LEU A 33 -3.00 14.49 -9.50
C LEU A 33 -3.38 14.87 -10.93
N ILE A 34 -2.91 16.01 -11.44
CA ILE A 34 -3.13 16.40 -12.84
C ILE A 34 -2.42 15.42 -13.78
N PHE A 35 -1.14 15.12 -13.52
CA PHE A 35 -0.39 14.15 -14.32
C PHE A 35 -0.96 12.73 -14.21
N MET A 36 -1.51 12.36 -13.05
CA MET A 36 -2.27 11.11 -12.85
C MET A 36 -3.53 11.05 -13.68
N ALA A 37 -4.26 12.15 -13.77
CA ALA A 37 -5.45 12.20 -14.60
C ALA A 37 -5.11 12.04 -16.08
N ILE A 38 -4.06 12.72 -16.53
CA ILE A 38 -3.54 12.58 -17.90
C ILE A 38 -3.14 11.12 -18.13
N GLU A 39 -2.24 10.56 -17.32
CA GLU A 39 -1.73 9.20 -17.50
C GLU A 39 -2.85 8.14 -17.45
N GLY A 40 -3.80 8.28 -16.52
CA GLY A 40 -4.95 7.39 -16.39
C GLY A 40 -5.91 7.47 -17.58
N SER A 41 -6.15 8.68 -18.11
CA SER A 41 -6.99 8.85 -19.31
C SER A 41 -6.37 8.23 -20.56
N MET A 42 -5.04 8.17 -20.66
CA MET A 42 -4.34 7.54 -21.79
C MET A 42 -4.66 6.05 -21.93
N LEU A 43 -4.98 5.34 -20.84
CA LEU A 43 -5.42 3.93 -20.91
C LEU A 43 -6.72 3.79 -21.70
N GLY A 44 -7.67 4.71 -21.52
CA GLY A 44 -8.90 4.77 -22.30
C GLY A 44 -8.61 5.08 -23.77
N LEU A 45 -7.70 6.03 -24.04
CA LEU A 45 -7.30 6.36 -25.41
C LEU A 45 -6.61 5.19 -26.12
N ILE A 46 -5.76 4.41 -25.43
CA ILE A 46 -5.18 3.18 -25.97
C ILE A 46 -6.29 2.20 -26.37
N SER A 47 -7.29 2.01 -25.51
CA SER A 47 -8.43 1.13 -25.82
C SER A 47 -9.19 1.60 -27.06
N TYR A 48 -9.36 2.91 -27.24
CA TYR A 48 -9.95 3.47 -28.46
C TYR A 48 -9.05 3.27 -29.69
N SER A 49 -7.74 3.49 -29.56
CA SER A 49 -6.78 3.29 -30.66
C SER A 49 -6.76 1.86 -31.18
N VAL A 50 -6.99 0.86 -30.33
CA VAL A 50 -7.11 -0.53 -30.76
C VAL A 50 -8.31 -0.71 -31.68
N LYS A 51 -9.48 -0.13 -31.34
CA LYS A 51 -10.65 -0.17 -32.23
C LYS A 51 -10.37 0.47 -33.58
N GLU A 52 -9.82 1.68 -33.58
CA GLU A 52 -9.48 2.43 -34.81
C GLU A 52 -8.48 1.66 -35.69
N LEU A 53 -7.52 0.98 -35.07
CA LEU A 53 -6.55 0.14 -35.75
C LEU A 53 -7.22 -1.05 -36.48
N PHE A 54 -8.24 -1.67 -35.88
CA PHE A 54 -9.02 -2.70 -36.57
C PHE A 54 -9.92 -2.11 -37.68
N ASP A 55 -10.70 -1.08 -37.36
CA ASP A 55 -11.73 -0.55 -38.26
C ASP A 55 -11.17 0.23 -39.46
N SER A 56 -10.05 0.94 -39.28
CA SER A 56 -9.53 1.90 -40.29
C SER A 56 -8.26 1.41 -41.01
N VAL A 57 -7.55 0.43 -40.45
CA VAL A 57 -6.31 -0.11 -41.06
C VAL A 57 -6.50 -1.55 -41.55
N PHE A 58 -7.07 -2.43 -40.72
CA PHE A 58 -7.21 -3.84 -41.08
C PHE A 58 -8.41 -4.14 -41.99
N VAL A 59 -9.55 -3.48 -41.77
CA VAL A 59 -10.76 -3.69 -42.59
C VAL A 59 -10.63 -3.06 -44.01
N PRO A 60 -10.14 -1.81 -44.18
CA PRO A 60 -10.10 -1.16 -45.49
C PRO A 60 -8.81 -1.44 -46.29
N GLN A 61 -7.77 -2.01 -45.64
CA GLN A 61 -6.42 -2.19 -46.21
C GLN A 61 -5.73 -0.90 -46.72
N ASP A 62 -6.12 0.27 -46.21
CA ASP A 62 -5.49 1.53 -46.62
C ASP A 62 -4.12 1.72 -45.94
N ARG A 63 -3.05 1.71 -46.75
CA ARG A 63 -1.66 1.86 -46.26
C ARG A 63 -1.36 3.26 -45.74
N SER A 64 -2.14 4.27 -46.12
CA SER A 64 -1.94 5.65 -45.66
C SER A 64 -2.39 5.84 -44.21
N SER A 65 -3.48 5.18 -43.81
CA SER A 65 -4.02 5.19 -42.44
C SER A 65 -3.09 4.58 -41.39
N VAL A 66 -2.17 3.70 -41.81
CA VAL A 66 -1.18 3.06 -40.93
C VAL A 66 -0.28 4.11 -40.26
N TRP A 67 0.18 5.11 -41.00
CA TRP A 67 1.07 6.15 -40.46
C TRP A 67 0.34 7.03 -39.44
N PHE A 68 -0.91 7.38 -39.72
CA PHE A 68 -1.72 8.19 -38.80
C PHE A 68 -1.95 7.46 -37.47
N VAL A 69 -2.43 6.20 -37.53
CA VAL A 69 -2.67 5.39 -36.32
C VAL A 69 -1.36 5.11 -35.57
N GLY A 70 -0.27 4.84 -36.30
CA GLY A 70 1.05 4.63 -35.71
C GLY A 70 1.57 5.85 -34.94
N ILE A 71 1.47 7.05 -35.53
CA ILE A 71 1.85 8.31 -34.87
C ILE A 71 0.94 8.57 -33.66
N LEU A 72 -0.36 8.35 -33.80
CA LEU A 72 -1.33 8.54 -32.71
C LEU A 72 -0.99 7.63 -31.50
N ILE A 73 -0.75 6.35 -31.74
CA ILE A 73 -0.33 5.39 -30.70
C ILE A 73 1.00 5.83 -30.08
N PHE A 74 1.99 6.18 -30.91
CA PHE A 74 3.31 6.63 -30.43
C PHE A 74 3.22 7.89 -29.54
N SER A 75 2.41 8.86 -29.93
CA SER A 75 2.15 10.07 -29.14
C SER A 75 1.47 9.74 -27.81
N ILE A 76 0.48 8.85 -27.80
CA ILE A 76 -0.20 8.41 -26.57
C ILE A 76 0.82 7.76 -25.62
N PHE A 77 1.65 6.82 -26.10
CA PHE A 77 2.65 6.17 -25.27
C PHE A 77 3.72 7.14 -24.77
N SER A 78 4.14 8.09 -25.60
CA SER A 78 5.14 9.10 -25.24
C SER A 78 4.62 10.05 -24.15
N ILE A 79 3.41 10.59 -24.32
CA ILE A 79 2.75 11.45 -23.33
C ILE A 79 2.51 10.68 -22.03
N ARG A 80 2.04 9.43 -22.13
CA ARG A 80 1.82 8.55 -20.98
C ARG A 80 3.12 8.31 -20.20
N ALA A 81 4.22 8.04 -20.89
CA ALA A 81 5.53 7.81 -20.25
C ALA A 81 6.01 9.06 -19.50
N ILE A 82 5.92 10.23 -20.13
CA ILE A 82 6.33 11.51 -19.52
C ILE A 82 5.45 11.85 -18.32
N ALA A 83 4.12 11.78 -18.46
CA ALA A 83 3.18 12.02 -17.37
C ALA A 83 3.40 11.04 -16.21
N GLY A 84 3.59 9.76 -16.53
CA GLY A 84 3.87 8.69 -15.56
C GLY A 84 5.18 8.90 -14.79
N PHE A 85 6.22 9.41 -15.47
CA PHE A 85 7.48 9.76 -14.83
C PHE A 85 7.36 10.99 -13.92
N LEU A 86 6.72 12.05 -14.42
CA LEU A 86 6.54 13.31 -13.68
C LEU A 86 5.70 13.12 -12.42
N GLN A 87 4.54 12.47 -12.52
CA GLN A 87 3.71 12.21 -11.34
C GLN A 87 4.46 11.41 -10.28
N ARG A 88 5.22 10.38 -10.68
CA ARG A 88 5.88 9.46 -9.74
C ARG A 88 7.00 10.18 -9.03
N SER A 89 7.75 10.99 -9.76
CA SER A 89 8.81 11.84 -9.22
C SER A 89 8.26 12.87 -8.23
N LEU A 90 7.13 13.52 -8.56
CA LEU A 90 6.49 14.50 -7.68
C LEU A 90 5.97 13.89 -6.38
N ILE A 91 5.29 12.74 -6.46
CA ILE A 91 4.76 12.03 -5.28
C ILE A 91 5.89 11.50 -4.40
N LEU A 92 6.95 10.94 -5.01
CA LEU A 92 8.13 10.49 -4.28
C LEU A 92 8.80 11.67 -3.55
N LYS A 93 8.97 12.81 -4.23
CA LYS A 93 9.53 14.03 -3.62
C LYS A 93 8.67 14.51 -2.45
N ALA A 94 7.36 14.57 -2.62
CA ALA A 94 6.44 14.95 -1.55
C ALA A 94 6.56 14.00 -0.35
N GLY A 95 6.63 12.68 -0.59
CA GLY A 95 6.81 11.67 0.45
C GLY A 95 8.11 11.84 1.23
N ILE A 96 9.24 12.05 0.54
CA ILE A 96 10.55 12.29 1.17
C ILE A 96 10.50 13.54 2.05
N GLU A 97 9.94 14.65 1.54
CA GLU A 97 9.88 15.91 2.28
C GLU A 97 8.98 15.82 3.52
N ILE A 98 7.84 15.12 3.42
CA ILE A 98 6.92 14.87 4.54
C ILE A 98 7.64 14.08 5.64
N VAL A 99 8.28 12.96 5.28
CA VAL A 99 8.96 12.10 6.25
C VAL A 99 10.20 12.77 6.84
N SER A 100 10.94 13.54 6.03
CA SER A 100 12.06 14.33 6.54
C SER A 100 11.61 15.37 7.58
N LYS A 101 10.43 15.98 7.41
CA LYS A 101 9.89 16.91 8.40
C LYS A 101 9.50 16.18 9.69
N ILE A 102 8.84 15.03 9.58
CA ILE A 102 8.48 14.19 10.73
C ILE A 102 9.74 13.77 11.51
N GLN A 103 10.78 13.30 10.80
CA GLN A 103 12.04 12.90 11.42
C GLN A 103 12.70 14.08 12.14
N LYS A 104 12.67 15.28 11.56
CA LYS A 104 13.20 16.50 12.22
C LYS A 104 12.42 16.83 13.49
N ASP A 105 11.09 16.85 13.43
CA ASP A 105 10.24 17.19 14.58
C ASP A 105 10.41 16.18 15.73
N ILE A 106 10.43 14.88 15.39
CA ILE A 106 10.64 13.80 16.38
C ILE A 106 12.04 13.86 16.97
N SER A 107 13.07 14.06 16.13
CA SER A 107 14.45 14.12 16.61
C SER A 107 14.67 15.32 17.53
N ALA A 108 14.13 16.49 17.17
CA ALA A 108 14.19 17.69 18.01
C ALA A 108 13.53 17.43 19.37
N HIS A 109 12.33 16.84 19.36
CA HIS A 109 11.62 16.55 20.61
C HIS A 109 12.33 15.52 21.48
N ILE A 110 12.94 14.48 20.88
CA ILE A 110 13.64 13.43 21.64
C ILE A 110 14.88 14.00 22.35
N VAL A 111 15.61 14.92 21.73
CA VAL A 111 16.81 15.52 22.34
C VAL A 111 16.48 16.34 23.59
N ASP A 112 15.27 16.88 23.68
CA ASP A 112 14.81 17.66 24.84
C ASP A 112 14.24 16.79 25.99
N LEU A 113 14.17 15.46 25.81
CA LEU A 113 13.66 14.56 26.84
C LEU A 113 14.65 14.35 27.98
N ASP A 114 14.10 14.01 29.14
CA ASP A 114 14.85 13.76 30.36
C ASP A 114 15.66 12.45 30.28
N TYR A 115 16.69 12.37 31.12
CA TYR A 115 17.59 11.23 31.13
C TYR A 115 16.90 9.90 31.50
N GLU A 116 15.80 9.93 32.27
CA GLU A 116 15.03 8.74 32.63
C GLU A 116 14.41 8.08 31.38
N PHE A 117 14.04 8.87 30.37
CA PHE A 117 13.52 8.37 29.10
C PHE A 117 14.55 7.52 28.35
N PHE A 118 15.81 7.97 28.29
CA PHE A 118 16.90 7.26 27.63
C PHE A 118 17.38 6.03 28.39
N PHE A 119 17.12 5.96 29.70
CA PHE A 119 17.35 4.75 30.49
C PHE A 119 16.33 3.65 30.18
N LYS A 120 15.10 4.03 29.82
CA LYS A 120 14.01 3.09 29.49
C LYS A 120 13.95 2.70 28.02
N ASN A 121 14.52 3.50 27.12
CA ASN A 121 14.47 3.29 25.67
C ASN A 121 15.88 3.26 25.09
N SER A 122 16.27 2.16 24.44
CA SER A 122 17.62 2.05 23.90
C SER A 122 17.81 3.02 22.71
N PRO A 123 19.00 3.63 22.55
CA PRO A 123 19.27 4.51 21.41
C PRO A 123 19.07 3.82 20.06
N GLY A 124 19.36 2.52 19.98
CA GLY A 124 19.15 1.71 18.77
C GLY A 124 17.67 1.63 18.37
N ASP A 125 16.79 1.36 19.34
CA ASP A 125 15.34 1.31 19.10
C ASP A 125 14.80 2.67 18.65
N LEU A 126 15.29 3.76 19.25
CA LEU A 126 14.88 5.11 18.85
C LEU A 126 15.29 5.44 17.42
N ILE A 127 16.51 5.07 17.01
CA ILE A 127 17.00 5.25 15.62
C ILE A 127 16.15 4.42 14.64
N GLU A 128 15.86 3.16 14.97
CA GLU A 128 15.03 2.30 14.12
C GLU A 128 13.62 2.86 13.97
N ARG A 129 13.01 3.38 15.05
CA ARG A 129 11.67 3.98 14.96
C ARG A 129 11.67 5.27 14.13
N ILE A 130 12.64 6.15 14.32
CA ILE A 130 12.71 7.41 13.55
C ILE A 130 12.94 7.12 12.05
N LYS A 131 13.87 6.22 11.73
CA LYS A 131 14.26 5.95 10.35
C LYS A 131 13.34 4.92 9.69
N GLY A 132 13.13 3.78 10.33
CA GLY A 132 12.35 2.64 9.85
C GLY A 132 10.86 2.98 9.75
N ASP A 133 10.23 3.40 10.85
CA ASP A 133 8.80 3.77 10.80
C ASP A 133 8.58 4.97 9.87
N GLY A 134 9.51 5.92 9.85
CA GLY A 134 9.52 7.03 8.89
C GLY A 134 9.50 6.54 7.43
N GLN A 135 10.38 5.60 7.08
CA GLN A 135 10.40 5.02 5.73
C GLN A 135 9.11 4.28 5.38
N ILE A 136 8.52 3.54 6.34
CA ILE A 136 7.23 2.85 6.14
C ILE A 136 6.13 3.87 5.85
N ILE A 137 6.10 4.99 6.59
CA ILE A 137 5.16 6.09 6.33
C ILE A 137 5.35 6.66 4.92
N GLN A 138 6.60 6.86 4.48
CA GLN A 138 6.90 7.37 3.14
C GLN A 138 6.32 6.45 2.05
N VAL A 139 6.64 5.16 2.13
CA VAL A 139 6.23 4.18 1.12
C VAL A 139 4.71 4.05 1.09
N ASN A 140 4.07 3.97 2.25
CA ASN A 140 2.61 3.87 2.34
C ASN A 140 1.91 5.14 1.83
N PHE A 141 2.44 6.32 2.13
CA PHE A 141 1.91 7.58 1.62
C PHE A 141 1.92 7.59 0.08
N VAL A 142 3.08 7.26 -0.51
CA VAL A 142 3.24 7.20 -1.97
C VAL A 142 2.28 6.19 -2.59
N GLN A 143 2.14 5.00 -2.00
CA GLN A 143 1.21 3.97 -2.46
C GLN A 143 -0.26 4.39 -2.37
N ILE A 144 -0.68 4.98 -1.24
CA ILE A 144 -2.07 5.41 -1.03
C ILE A 144 -2.45 6.51 -2.01
N VAL A 145 -1.58 7.51 -2.21
CA VAL A 145 -1.84 8.59 -3.17
C VAL A 145 -1.90 8.03 -4.60
N MET A 146 -1.01 7.09 -4.96
CA MET A 146 -1.07 6.42 -6.26
C MET A 146 -2.36 5.63 -6.45
N ALA A 147 -2.73 4.79 -5.49
CA ALA A 147 -3.94 3.98 -5.57
C ALA A 147 -5.21 4.84 -5.65
N LEU A 148 -5.33 5.87 -4.81
CA LEU A 148 -6.54 6.69 -4.78
C LEU A 148 -6.63 7.67 -5.95
N GLY A 149 -5.51 8.24 -6.40
CA GLY A 149 -5.50 9.19 -7.50
C GLY A 149 -5.53 8.50 -8.86
N ARG A 150 -4.44 7.82 -9.20
CA ARG A 150 -4.22 7.24 -10.53
C ARG A 150 -5.22 6.14 -10.83
N ASP A 151 -5.41 5.19 -9.92
CA ASP A 151 -6.24 4.02 -10.24
C ASP A 151 -7.72 4.41 -10.34
N THR A 152 -8.19 5.33 -9.49
CA THR A 152 -9.56 5.87 -9.58
C THR A 152 -9.79 6.60 -10.90
N VAL A 153 -8.87 7.48 -11.33
CA VAL A 153 -9.03 8.19 -12.60
C VAL A 153 -8.91 7.24 -13.79
N SER A 154 -7.97 6.29 -13.74
CA SER A 154 -7.82 5.27 -14.78
C SER A 154 -9.08 4.41 -14.90
N LEU A 155 -9.64 3.97 -13.77
CA LEU A 155 -10.88 3.21 -13.72
C LEU A 155 -12.06 4.01 -14.29
N ALA A 156 -12.20 5.28 -13.90
CA ALA A 156 -13.25 6.16 -14.42
C ALA A 156 -13.11 6.36 -15.94
N ALA A 157 -11.89 6.59 -16.44
CA ALA A 157 -11.63 6.74 -17.87
C ALA A 157 -11.93 5.46 -18.65
N LEU A 158 -11.49 4.31 -18.15
CA LEU A 158 -11.76 3.00 -18.77
C LEU A 158 -13.25 2.69 -18.80
N LEU A 159 -13.98 2.92 -17.70
CA LEU A 159 -15.43 2.74 -17.67
C LEU A 159 -16.11 3.67 -18.67
N THR A 160 -15.73 4.95 -18.69
CA THR A 160 -16.30 5.92 -19.64
C THR A 160 -16.13 5.47 -21.09
N VAL A 161 -14.92 5.06 -21.47
CA VAL A 161 -14.63 4.56 -22.83
C VAL A 161 -15.38 3.26 -23.12
N ALA A 162 -15.42 2.32 -22.17
CA ALA A 162 -16.13 1.05 -22.35
C ALA A 162 -17.63 1.25 -22.58
N PHE A 163 -18.28 2.09 -21.78
CA PHE A 163 -19.70 2.44 -21.95
C PHE A 163 -19.95 3.20 -23.25
N TRP A 164 -19.00 4.02 -23.70
CA TRP A 164 -19.12 4.77 -24.95
C TRP A 164 -18.98 3.88 -26.20
N ILE A 165 -18.15 2.84 -26.14
CA ILE A 165 -17.99 1.87 -27.23
C ILE A 165 -19.23 0.96 -27.35
N ASP A 166 -19.58 0.25 -26.29
CA ASP A 166 -20.79 -0.58 -26.27
C ASP A 166 -21.28 -0.79 -24.83
N TRP A 167 -22.36 -0.08 -24.48
CA TRP A 167 -22.95 -0.12 -23.15
C TRP A 167 -23.51 -1.51 -22.76
N LYS A 168 -23.91 -2.35 -23.72
CA LYS A 168 -24.46 -3.68 -23.43
C LYS A 168 -23.35 -4.62 -22.97
N TRP A 169 -22.24 -4.68 -23.71
CA TRP A 169 -21.08 -5.49 -23.33
C TRP A 169 -20.42 -4.98 -22.06
N ALA A 170 -20.38 -3.66 -21.84
CA ALA A 170 -19.89 -3.07 -20.60
C ALA A 170 -20.69 -3.54 -19.37
N ILE A 171 -22.03 -3.54 -19.43
CA ILE A 171 -22.87 -4.03 -18.32
C ILE A 171 -22.66 -5.52 -18.06
N ILE A 172 -22.60 -6.34 -19.12
CA ILE A 172 -22.35 -7.78 -18.98
C ILE A 172 -21.01 -8.02 -18.26
N SER A 173 -19.97 -7.28 -18.64
CA SER A 173 -18.65 -7.37 -17.99
C SER A 173 -18.70 -6.96 -16.51
N LEU A 174 -19.49 -5.93 -16.18
CA LEU A 174 -19.61 -5.41 -14.81
C LEU A 174 -20.35 -6.39 -13.89
N VAL A 175 -21.32 -7.12 -14.42
CA VAL A 175 -22.02 -8.21 -13.71
C VAL A 175 -21.13 -9.45 -13.56
N GLY A 176 -20.22 -9.71 -14.50
CA GLY A 176 -19.20 -10.76 -14.37
C GLY A 176 -18.15 -10.46 -13.29
N LEU A 177 -17.88 -9.19 -13.04
CA LEU A 177 -16.89 -8.72 -12.06
C LEU A 177 -17.11 -9.28 -10.63
N PRO A 178 -18.30 -9.20 -10.00
CA PRO A 178 -18.53 -9.74 -8.66
C PRO A 178 -18.35 -11.26 -8.61
N ILE A 179 -18.68 -11.99 -9.68
CA ILE A 179 -18.48 -13.45 -9.76
C ILE A 179 -16.99 -13.80 -9.64
N LEU A 180 -16.09 -12.96 -10.17
CA LEU A 180 -14.65 -13.12 -10.03
C LEU A 180 -14.10 -12.58 -8.69
N ILE A 181 -14.59 -11.43 -8.23
CA ILE A 181 -14.05 -10.75 -7.05
C ILE A 181 -14.47 -11.42 -5.75
N ILE A 182 -15.73 -11.88 -5.62
CA ILE A 182 -16.24 -12.44 -4.36
C ILE A 182 -15.40 -13.66 -3.88
N PRO A 183 -15.10 -14.67 -4.73
CA PRO A 183 -14.25 -15.78 -4.32
C PRO A 183 -12.86 -15.33 -3.85
N ILE A 184 -12.26 -14.34 -4.52
CA ILE A 184 -10.95 -13.78 -4.15
C ILE A 184 -11.02 -13.13 -2.77
N LEU A 185 -12.06 -12.33 -2.49
CA LEU A 185 -12.24 -11.70 -1.18
C LEU A 185 -12.48 -12.72 -0.07
N LEU A 186 -13.24 -13.77 -0.33
CA LEU A 186 -13.45 -14.88 0.61
C LEU A 186 -12.14 -15.61 0.90
N LEU A 187 -11.37 -15.91 -0.15
CA LEU A 187 -10.05 -16.53 -0.03
C LEU A 187 -9.08 -15.64 0.73
N GLN A 188 -9.04 -14.34 0.46
CA GLN A 188 -8.20 -13.38 1.18
C GLN A 188 -8.56 -13.36 2.68
N LYS A 189 -9.86 -13.33 3.02
CA LYS A 189 -10.32 -13.38 4.42
C LYS A 189 -9.91 -14.70 5.10
N PHE A 190 -10.02 -15.81 4.39
CA PHE A 190 -9.60 -17.13 4.88
C PHE A 190 -8.09 -17.17 5.14
N ILE A 191 -7.27 -16.71 4.19
CA ILE A 191 -5.82 -16.62 4.32
C ILE A 191 -5.44 -15.74 5.51
N HIS A 192 -6.02 -14.53 5.65
CA HIS A 192 -5.74 -13.66 6.78
C HIS A 192 -6.07 -14.31 8.13
N SER A 193 -7.18 -15.05 8.21
CA SER A 193 -7.55 -15.79 9.41
C SER A 193 -6.52 -16.87 9.75
N ILE A 194 -6.04 -17.63 8.76
CA ILE A 194 -4.99 -18.65 8.96
C ILE A 194 -3.67 -17.99 9.37
N SER A 195 -3.22 -16.96 8.67
CA SER A 195 -1.99 -16.24 9.01
C SER A 195 -2.04 -15.64 10.42
N ARG A 196 -3.21 -15.19 10.89
CA ARG A 196 -3.39 -14.72 12.27
C ARG A 196 -3.26 -15.86 13.27
N LYS A 197 -3.87 -17.02 13.01
CA LYS A 197 -3.73 -18.21 13.87
C LYS A 197 -2.29 -18.68 13.94
N SER A 198 -1.61 -18.77 12.79
CA SER A 198 -0.19 -19.12 12.70
C SER A 198 0.69 -18.16 13.52
N ARG A 199 0.53 -16.84 13.34
CA ARG A 199 1.26 -15.83 14.15
C ARG A 199 1.05 -15.98 15.65
N VAL A 200 -0.19 -16.26 16.09
CA VAL A 200 -0.48 -16.48 17.51
C VAL A 200 0.20 -17.74 18.04
N SER A 201 0.25 -18.81 17.25
CA SER A 201 0.93 -20.04 17.66
C SER A 201 2.44 -19.86 17.71
N SER A 202 3.04 -19.23 16.69
CA SER A 202 4.47 -18.89 16.69
C SER A 202 4.85 -18.03 17.90
N ALA A 203 4.05 -17.01 18.23
CA ALA A 203 4.29 -16.18 19.41
C ALA A 203 4.28 -16.99 20.72
N ARG A 204 3.37 -17.95 20.87
CA ARG A 204 3.33 -18.84 22.06
C ARG A 204 4.58 -19.71 22.17
N THR A 205 5.04 -20.28 21.05
CA THR A 205 6.28 -21.08 21.02
C THR A 205 7.48 -20.22 21.40
N THR A 206 7.57 -19.00 20.86
CA THR A 206 8.62 -18.04 21.21
C THR A 206 8.61 -17.70 22.69
N THR A 207 7.45 -17.39 23.28
CA THR A 207 7.35 -17.10 24.73
C THR A 207 7.78 -18.28 25.60
N LEU A 208 7.41 -19.51 25.24
CA LEU A 208 7.81 -20.69 26.02
C LEU A 208 9.31 -20.99 25.93
N LEU A 209 9.91 -20.78 24.75
CA LEU A 209 11.36 -20.90 24.59
C LEU A 209 12.10 -19.84 25.43
N ASP A 210 11.59 -18.61 25.45
CA ASP A 210 12.14 -17.52 26.24
C ASP A 210 12.09 -17.83 27.75
N GLU A 211 10.94 -18.31 28.25
CA GLU A 211 10.79 -18.82 29.64
C GLU A 211 11.80 -19.93 29.95
N ALA A 212 11.98 -20.89 29.03
CA ALA A 212 12.85 -22.03 29.24
C ALA A 212 14.34 -21.66 29.25
N PHE A 213 14.75 -20.71 28.39
CA PHE A 213 16.15 -20.27 28.33
C PHE A 213 16.52 -19.37 29.50
N HIS A 214 15.65 -18.43 29.90
CA HIS A 214 15.87 -17.64 31.11
C HIS A 214 15.81 -18.48 32.39
N GLY A 215 14.94 -19.51 32.43
CA GLY A 215 14.78 -20.41 33.57
C GLY A 215 15.74 -21.62 33.59
N VAL A 216 16.75 -21.68 32.71
CA VAL A 216 17.54 -22.90 32.49
C VAL A 216 18.22 -23.42 33.76
N ALA A 217 18.72 -22.53 34.63
CA ALA A 217 19.32 -22.91 35.90
C ALA A 217 18.30 -23.57 36.84
N SER A 218 17.11 -22.98 36.98
CA SER A 218 16.02 -23.55 37.78
C SER A 218 15.54 -24.88 37.22
N ILE A 219 15.48 -25.02 35.89
CA ILE A 219 15.11 -26.28 35.23
C ILE A 219 16.13 -27.38 35.56
N LYS A 220 17.42 -27.06 35.50
CA LYS A 220 18.52 -27.99 35.79
C LYS A 220 18.59 -28.38 37.27
N LEU A 221 18.43 -27.42 38.17
CA LEU A 221 18.45 -27.64 39.61
C LEU A 221 17.30 -28.53 40.09
N ASN A 222 16.12 -28.41 39.46
CA ASN A 222 14.94 -29.20 39.83
C ASN A 222 14.77 -30.49 39.02
N GLY A 223 15.62 -30.77 38.02
CA GLY A 223 15.54 -31.98 37.19
C GLY A 223 14.26 -32.10 36.35
N ILE A 224 13.65 -30.97 35.95
CA ILE A 224 12.35 -30.91 35.25
C ILE A 224 12.47 -30.83 33.73
N GLU A 225 13.61 -31.20 33.14
CA GLU A 225 13.85 -31.07 31.68
C GLU A 225 12.83 -31.85 30.86
N LYS A 226 12.44 -33.04 31.31
CA LYS A 226 11.46 -33.87 30.59
C LYS A 226 10.10 -33.18 30.51
N TYR A 227 9.66 -32.56 31.60
CA TYR A 227 8.40 -31.81 31.66
C TYR A 227 8.41 -30.62 30.69
N ILE A 228 9.51 -29.85 30.66
CA ILE A 228 9.64 -28.71 29.74
C ILE A 228 9.68 -29.16 28.29
N LYS A 229 10.40 -30.25 27.97
CA LYS A 229 10.40 -30.84 26.62
C LYS A 229 9.00 -31.27 26.19
N ASP A 230 8.26 -31.96 27.07
CA ASP A 230 6.89 -32.39 26.77
C ASP A 230 5.94 -31.19 26.60
N ARG A 231 6.11 -30.12 27.38
CA ARG A 231 5.35 -28.87 27.24
C ARG A 231 5.66 -28.16 25.92
N LEU A 232 6.93 -28.11 25.50
CA LEU A 232 7.37 -27.56 24.22
C LEU A 232 6.79 -28.35 23.04
N ASN A 233 6.91 -29.68 23.06
CA ASN A 233 6.35 -30.54 22.01
C ASN A 233 4.83 -30.32 21.89
N LYS A 234 4.09 -30.27 22.99
CA LYS A 234 2.64 -29.99 22.97
C LYS A 234 2.28 -28.63 22.37
N VAL A 235 3.12 -27.62 22.49
CA VAL A 235 2.87 -26.28 21.90
C VAL A 235 3.26 -26.26 20.43
N ILE A 236 4.36 -26.92 20.06
CA ILE A 236 4.82 -27.05 18.68
C ILE A 236 3.82 -27.89 17.86
N ASP A 237 3.36 -29.03 18.37
CA ASP A 237 2.41 -29.92 17.70
C ASP A 237 1.01 -29.32 17.52
N ARG A 238 0.71 -28.20 18.21
CA ARG A 238 -0.54 -27.43 18.07
C ARG A 238 -0.45 -26.30 17.04
N THR A 239 0.72 -26.10 16.43
CA THR A 239 1.01 -25.03 15.46
C THR A 239 0.79 -25.52 14.04
#